data_AF-A0A948PNW5-F1
#
_entry.id   AF-A0A948PNW5-F1
#
_cell.length_a   1.000
_cell.length_b   1.000
_cell.length_c   1.000
_cell.angle_alpha   90.00
_cell.angle_beta   90.00
_cell.angle_gamma   90.00
#
_symmetry.space_group_name_H-M   'P 1'
#
loop_
_entity.id
_entity.type
_entity.pdbx_description
1 polymer ?
#
loop_
_entity_poly.entity_id
_entity_poly.type
_entity_poly.pdbx_seq_one_letter_code
_entity_poly.pdbx_strand_id
1 'polypeptide(L)'
;MKDARKFYLKCALCSGEIPSFTEWFHADQRCPECGSIRADVVYTAPIEKIKSLIGPNHREPKGLWHYFDFLPLNDRANIITGDEGIVPIDRWT
;
A
#
# COMPACT_ATOMS: atom_id res chain seq x y z
N MET A 1 7.88 -5.52 -21.88
CA MET A 1 8.43 -5.88 -20.55
C MET A 1 7.23 -5.99 -19.62
N LYS A 2 7.06 -7.11 -18.88
CA LYS A 2 6.00 -7.20 -17.86
C LYS A 2 6.28 -6.09 -16.85
N ASP A 3 5.43 -5.08 -16.77
CA ASP A 3 5.52 -4.11 -15.68
C ASP A 3 5.53 -4.89 -14.37
N ALA A 4 6.60 -4.69 -13.59
CA ALA A 4 6.72 -5.31 -12.29
C ALA A 4 5.61 -4.74 -11.41
N ARG A 5 4.63 -5.59 -11.03
CA ARG A 5 3.54 -5.18 -10.15
C ARG A 5 4.11 -4.62 -8.85
N LYS A 6 3.65 -3.43 -8.46
CA LYS A 6 4.10 -2.72 -7.24
C LYS A 6 3.74 -3.49 -5.97
N PHE A 7 2.52 -4.00 -5.93
CA PHE A 7 2.00 -4.81 -4.83
C PHE A 7 0.94 -5.79 -5.33
N TYR A 8 0.58 -6.73 -4.47
CA TYR A 8 -0.61 -7.56 -4.58
C TYR A 8 -1.24 -7.71 -3.19
N LEU A 9 -2.44 -8.28 -3.12
CA LEU A 9 -3.11 -8.60 -1.87
C LEU A 9 -2.94 -10.10 -1.56
N LYS A 10 -2.60 -10.44 -0.33
CA LYS A 10 -2.46 -11.83 0.11
C LYS A 10 -3.51 -12.12 1.17
N CYS A 11 -4.33 -13.14 0.97
CA CYS A 11 -5.30 -13.53 1.99
C CYS A 11 -4.59 -13.93 3.29
N ALA A 12 -5.00 -13.34 4.41
CA ALA A 12 -4.41 -13.63 5.72
C ALA A 12 -4.75 -15.05 6.23
N LEU A 13 -5.79 -15.69 5.65
CA LEU A 13 -6.24 -17.02 6.04
C LEU A 13 -5.65 -18.12 5.16
N CYS A 14 -5.96 -18.10 3.85
CA CYS A 14 -5.53 -19.18 2.94
C CYS A 14 -4.21 -18.89 2.22
N SER A 15 -3.60 -17.71 2.41
CA SER A 15 -2.43 -17.25 1.64
C SER A 15 -2.65 -17.08 0.12
N GLY A 16 -3.89 -17.21 -0.37
CA GLY A 16 -4.25 -16.98 -1.76
C GLY A 16 -3.89 -15.57 -2.22
N GLU A 17 -3.42 -15.46 -3.46
CA GLU A 17 -3.04 -14.19 -4.08
C GLU A 17 -4.25 -13.54 -4.75
N ILE A 18 -4.52 -12.29 -4.39
CA ILE A 18 -5.52 -11.42 -4.99
C ILE A 18 -4.76 -10.35 -5.79
N PRO A 19 -4.88 -10.33 -7.14
CA PRO A 19 -3.96 -9.56 -7.99
C PRO A 19 -3.95 -8.05 -7.75
N SER A 20 -5.10 -7.45 -7.42
CA SER A 20 -5.20 -6.02 -7.15
C SER A 20 -6.44 -5.68 -6.31
N PHE A 21 -6.57 -4.41 -5.91
CA PHE A 21 -7.77 -3.92 -5.23
C PHE A 21 -9.02 -4.01 -6.11
N THR A 22 -8.90 -3.92 -7.44
CA THR A 22 -10.04 -4.07 -8.35
C THR A 22 -10.73 -5.42 -8.15
N GLU A 23 -9.95 -6.50 -8.17
CA GLU A 23 -10.42 -7.87 -7.94
C GLU A 23 -10.96 -8.04 -6.52
N TRP A 24 -10.32 -7.42 -5.54
CA TRP A 24 -10.79 -7.42 -4.15
C TRP A 24 -12.17 -6.77 -4.02
N PHE A 25 -12.37 -5.59 -4.59
CA PHE A 25 -13.65 -4.88 -4.55
C PHE A 25 -14.74 -5.59 -5.36
N HIS A 26 -14.40 -6.19 -6.50
CA HIS A 26 -15.34 -7.03 -7.25
C HIS A 26 -15.81 -8.27 -6.48
N ALA A 27 -15.00 -8.76 -5.53
CA ALA A 27 -15.32 -9.88 -4.66
C ALA A 27 -15.95 -9.44 -3.32
N ASP A 28 -16.58 -8.27 -3.26
CA ASP A 28 -17.16 -7.69 -2.04
C ASP A 28 -16.17 -7.61 -0.87
N GLN A 29 -14.91 -7.33 -1.18
CA GLN A 29 -13.81 -7.29 -0.23
C GLN A 29 -13.64 -8.61 0.53
N ARG A 30 -13.69 -9.71 -0.23
CA ARG A 30 -13.48 -11.07 0.27
C ARG A 30 -12.49 -11.82 -0.60
N CYS A 31 -11.77 -12.74 0.02
CA CYS A 31 -10.88 -13.64 -0.69
C CYS A 31 -11.71 -14.55 -1.60
N PRO A 32 -11.44 -14.58 -2.93
CA PRO A 32 -12.19 -15.43 -3.85
C PRO A 32 -12.08 -16.93 -3.56
N GLU A 33 -10.98 -17.35 -2.90
CA GLU A 33 -10.73 -18.76 -2.60
C GLU A 33 -11.42 -19.23 -1.32
N CYS A 34 -11.45 -18.41 -0.27
CA CYS A 34 -11.90 -18.84 1.07
C CYS A 34 -12.95 -17.95 1.73
N GLY A 35 -13.33 -16.84 1.09
CA GLY A 35 -14.33 -15.89 1.62
C GLY A 35 -13.86 -15.01 2.79
N SER A 36 -12.59 -15.12 3.22
CA SER A 36 -12.03 -14.28 4.28
C SER A 36 -12.08 -12.80 3.90
N ILE A 37 -12.47 -11.95 4.85
CA ILE A 37 -12.49 -10.49 4.70
C ILE A 37 -11.12 -9.83 5.01
N ARG A 38 -10.10 -10.64 5.32
CA ARG A 38 -8.77 -10.17 5.72
C ARG A 38 -7.73 -10.48 4.65
N ALA A 39 -7.04 -9.45 4.20
CA ALA A 39 -5.90 -9.54 3.29
C ALA A 39 -4.80 -8.56 3.69
N ASP A 40 -3.55 -8.97 3.49
CA ASP A 40 -2.37 -8.14 3.69
C ASP A 40 -1.90 -7.59 2.33
N VAL A 41 -1.41 -6.35 2.30
CA VAL A 41 -0.75 -5.80 1.11
C VAL A 41 0.70 -6.25 1.09
N VAL A 42 1.12 -6.92 0.01
CA VAL A 42 2.49 -7.37 -0.17
C VAL A 42 3.15 -6.56 -1.29
N TYR A 43 4.20 -5.83 -0.94
CA TYR A 43 5.01 -5.08 -1.89
C TYR A 43 6.11 -5.96 -2.48
N THR A 44 6.36 -5.80 -3.79
CA THR A 44 7.44 -6.51 -4.48
C THR A 44 8.79 -5.82 -4.31
N ALA A 45 8.78 -4.54 -3.91
CA ALA A 45 9.98 -3.78 -3.65
C ALA A 45 10.70 -4.28 -2.38
N PRO A 46 12.04 -4.34 -2.39
CA PRO A 46 12.81 -4.75 -1.23
C PRO A 46 12.70 -3.72 -0.10
N ILE A 47 12.70 -4.22 1.15
CA ILE A 47 12.57 -3.41 2.36
C ILE A 47 13.62 -2.28 2.48
N GLU A 48 14.82 -2.48 1.90
CA GLU A 48 15.89 -1.48 1.92
C GLU A 48 15.51 -0.16 1.24
N LYS A 49 14.63 -0.21 0.22
CA LYS A 49 14.12 1.02 -0.39
C LYS A 49 13.24 1.81 0.59
N ILE A 50 12.40 1.15 1.38
CA ILE A 50 11.61 1.82 2.43
C ILE A 50 12.54 2.42 3.48
N LYS A 51 13.53 1.63 3.95
CA LYS A 51 14.50 2.10 4.94
C LYS A 51 15.24 3.36 4.49
N SER A 52 15.57 3.49 3.20
CA SER A 52 16.18 4.72 2.66
C SER A 52 15.28 5.95 2.73
N LEU A 53 13.95 5.77 2.79
CA LEU A 53 12.96 6.85 2.91
C LEU A 53 12.61 7.22 4.34
N ILE A 54 12.96 6.40 5.34
CA ILE A 54 12.68 6.65 6.77
C ILE A 54 13.94 6.75 7.64
N GLY A 55 15.10 6.41 7.10
CA GLY A 55 16.37 6.36 7.83
C GLY A 55 16.95 7.74 8.16
N PRO A 56 17.97 7.84 9.02
CA PRO A 56 18.45 9.10 9.61
C PRO A 56 18.92 10.17 8.59
N ASN A 57 19.20 9.78 7.35
CA ASN A 57 19.70 10.65 6.29
C ASN A 57 18.62 11.08 5.28
N HIS A 58 17.34 10.78 5.52
CA HIS A 58 16.25 11.19 4.62
C HIS A 58 15.83 12.65 4.83
N ARG A 59 15.30 13.27 3.79
CA ARG A 59 14.64 14.58 3.91
C ARG A 59 13.34 14.42 4.70
N GLU A 60 13.06 15.37 5.59
CA GLU A 60 11.82 15.40 6.36
C GLU A 60 10.59 15.19 5.43
N PRO A 61 9.75 14.18 5.71
CA PRO A 61 8.63 13.85 4.86
C PRO A 61 7.61 14.98 4.98
N LYS A 62 7.31 15.63 3.84
CA LYS A 62 6.27 16.67 3.76
C LYS A 62 4.85 16.10 3.81
N GLY A 63 4.71 14.79 3.95
CA GLY A 63 3.44 14.12 4.17
C GLY A 63 3.39 12.70 3.61
N LEU A 64 2.23 12.05 3.74
CA LEU A 64 2.01 10.64 3.36
C LEU A 64 2.48 10.31 1.93
N TRP A 65 2.30 11.24 0.99
CA TRP A 65 2.68 11.08 -0.42
C TRP A 65 4.18 10.96 -0.67
N HIS A 66 5.02 11.28 0.32
CA HIS A 66 6.45 10.97 0.30
C HIS A 66 6.69 9.46 0.11
N TYR A 67 5.82 8.63 0.68
CA TYR A 67 5.90 7.18 0.62
C TYR A 67 5.12 6.57 -0.54
N PHE A 68 4.76 7.35 -1.56
CA PHE A 68 3.87 6.90 -2.63
C PHE A 68 4.27 5.54 -3.21
N ASP A 69 5.56 5.29 -3.45
CA ASP A 69 6.07 4.02 -4.01
C ASP A 69 5.81 2.79 -3.13
N PHE A 70 5.34 3.00 -1.89
CA PHE A 70 4.97 2.00 -0.90
C PHE A 70 3.54 2.19 -0.36
N LEU A 71 2.75 3.05 -1.02
CA LEU A 71 1.30 3.09 -0.83
C LEU A 71 0.63 2.12 -1.82
N PRO A 72 -0.54 1.55 -1.47
CA PRO A 72 -1.28 0.62 -2.31
C PRO A 72 -2.05 1.31 -3.46
N LEU A 73 -1.40 2.28 -4.12
CA LEU A 73 -1.94 3.06 -5.24
C LEU A 73 -1.01 2.89 -6.45
N ASN A 74 -1.59 2.64 -7.62
CA ASN A 74 -0.80 2.44 -8.84
C ASN A 74 -0.56 3.75 -9.61
N ASP A 75 -1.43 4.75 -9.46
CA ASP A 75 -1.36 6.01 -10.18
C ASP A 75 -1.57 7.19 -9.22
N ARG A 76 -0.72 8.22 -9.34
CA ARG A 76 -0.83 9.46 -8.57
C ARG A 76 -2.06 10.28 -8.95
N ALA A 77 -2.58 10.13 -10.17
CA ALA A 77 -3.80 10.81 -10.59
C ALA A 77 -5.04 10.35 -9.79
N ASN A 78 -4.99 9.18 -9.17
CA ASN A 78 -6.06 8.65 -8.32
C ASN A 78 -5.95 9.13 -6.86
N ILE A 79 -5.01 10.02 -6.55
CA ILE A 79 -4.88 10.60 -5.22
C ILE A 79 -6.04 11.57 -5.00
N ILE A 80 -6.89 11.24 -4.02
CA ILE A 80 -7.91 12.14 -3.48
C ILE A 80 -7.42 12.56 -2.10
N THR A 81 -7.16 13.86 -1.92
CA THR A 81 -6.65 14.44 -0.67
C THR A 81 -7.27 15.81 -0.45
N GLY A 82 -7.60 16.13 0.80
CA GLY A 82 -8.07 17.46 1.23
C GLY A 82 -7.01 18.20 2.05
N ASP A 83 -5.75 18.21 1.59
CA ASP A 83 -4.56 18.61 2.37
C ASP A 83 -4.27 17.76 3.62
N GLU A 84 -5.01 16.66 3.77
CA GLU A 84 -4.75 15.60 4.73
C GLU A 84 -3.50 14.84 4.31
N GLY A 85 -2.43 14.99 5.09
CA GLY A 85 -1.14 14.35 4.79
C GLY A 85 0.03 15.01 5.51
N ILE A 86 -0.12 16.28 5.92
CA ILE A 86 0.89 17.04 6.68
C ILE A 86 0.64 16.93 8.20
N VAL A 87 -0.50 16.38 8.64
CA VAL A 87 -0.82 16.26 10.06
C VAL A 87 0.05 15.17 10.70
N PRO A 88 0.95 15.50 11.64
CA PRO A 88 1.78 14.50 12.30
C PRO A 88 0.89 13.58 13.16
N ILE A 89 0.83 12.29 12.83
CA ILE A 89 0.15 11.27 13.65
C ILE A 89 0.87 11.09 14.99
N ASP A 90 2.17 11.41 15.07
CA ASP A 90 2.98 11.30 16.28
C ASP A 90 2.67 12.39 17.35
N ARG A 91 1.68 13.27 17.13
CA ARG A 91 1.26 14.33 18.07
C ARG A 91 -0.15 14.18 18.60
N TRP A 92 -0.67 12.96 18.68
CA TRP A 92 -1.88 12.68 19.46
C TRP A 92 -1.48 12.62 20.93
N THR A 93 -1.59 13.76 21.64
CA THR A 93 -1.52 13.85 23.11
C THR A 93 -2.84 13.43 23.73
#